data_AF-A0A954MWX9-F1
#
_entry.id   AF-A0A954MWX9-F1
#
_cell.length_a   1.000
_cell.length_b   1.000
_cell.length_c   1.000
_cell.angle_alpha   90.00
_cell.angle_beta   90.00
_cell.angle_gamma   90.00
#
_symmetry.space_group_name_H-M   'P 1'
#
loop_
_entity.id
_entity.type
_entity.pdbx_description
1 polymer ?
#
loop_
_entity_poly.entity_id
_entity_poly.type
_entity_poly.pdbx_seq_one_letter_code
_entity_poly.pdbx_strand_id
1 'polypeptide(L)'
;NRIEYHELPRAEGCWGNVARAFGLERSEGDYVCWVNHDNLIYPDYLRSHVRNIQRRPGCLSVVDIQLWREVRYYGRFPRAYRCSKIDLLCYALPVEIARDLDAFGPPTERLYAADGRLFDAAARILPIQHQHRIVGVHF
;
A
#
# COMPACT_ATOMS: atom_id res chain seq x y z
N ASN A 1 0.96 -3.90 20.94
CA ASN A 1 0.92 -4.30 19.52
C ASN A 1 0.35 -5.69 19.42
N ARG A 2 -0.81 -5.81 18.76
CA ARG A 2 -1.41 -7.10 18.40
C ARG A 2 -0.83 -7.47 17.04
N ILE A 3 -0.21 -8.65 16.95
CA ILE A 3 0.20 -9.25 15.69
C ILE A 3 -0.67 -10.48 15.54
N GLU A 4 -1.35 -10.56 14.41
CA GLU A 4 -2.12 -11.74 14.06
C GLU A 4 -1.52 -12.40 12.85
N TYR A 5 -1.57 -13.73 12.85
CA TYR A 5 -1.16 -14.54 11.74
C TYR A 5 -2.37 -15.26 11.18
N HIS A 6 -2.54 -15.15 9.87
CA HIS A 6 -3.60 -15.81 9.12
C HIS A 6 -2.96 -16.49 7.90
N GLU A 7 -3.28 -17.77 7.70
CA GLU A 7 -2.86 -18.52 6.53
C GLU A 7 -4.00 -18.58 5.51
N LEU A 8 -3.67 -18.41 4.22
CA LEU A 8 -4.66 -18.57 3.17
C LEU A 8 -5.13 -20.04 3.11
N PRO A 9 -6.44 -20.30 3.09
CA PRO A 9 -6.96 -21.67 3.10
C PRO A 9 -6.65 -22.45 1.81
N ARG A 10 -6.33 -21.77 0.70
CA ARG A 10 -5.90 -22.37 -0.57
C ARG A 10 -4.91 -21.46 -1.29
N ALA A 11 -3.90 -22.06 -1.91
CA ALA A 11 -2.87 -21.37 -2.71
C ALA A 11 -3.20 -21.29 -4.22
N GLU A 12 -4.39 -21.74 -4.63
CA GLU A 12 -4.78 -21.75 -6.05
C GLU A 12 -4.89 -20.33 -6.59
N GLY A 13 -4.03 -19.98 -7.55
CA GLY A 13 -3.93 -18.63 -8.08
C GLY A 13 -3.18 -17.67 -7.14
N CYS A 14 -2.11 -18.13 -6.48
CA CYS A 14 -1.17 -17.37 -5.63
C CYS A 14 -0.55 -16.12 -6.31
N TRP A 15 -1.39 -15.13 -6.56
CA TRP A 15 -1.04 -13.77 -6.89
C TRP A 15 -1.08 -13.00 -5.56
N GLY A 16 -0.08 -12.18 -5.28
CA GLY A 16 -0.01 -11.43 -4.02
C GLY A 16 -1.28 -10.63 -3.71
N ASN A 17 -2.09 -10.28 -4.72
CA ASN A 17 -3.39 -9.61 -4.57
C ASN A 17 -4.41 -10.43 -3.77
N VAL A 18 -4.54 -11.74 -3.98
CA VAL A 18 -5.51 -12.58 -3.24
C VAL A 18 -5.19 -12.56 -1.75
N ALA A 19 -3.91 -12.65 -1.39
CA ALA A 19 -3.46 -12.54 0.00
C ALA A 19 -3.76 -11.15 0.59
N ARG A 20 -3.58 -10.08 -0.19
CA ARG A 20 -3.87 -8.70 0.23
C ARG A 20 -5.36 -8.49 0.50
N ALA A 21 -6.24 -9.01 -0.37
CA ALA A 21 -7.68 -8.96 -0.19
C ALA A 21 -8.12 -9.72 1.07
N PHE A 22 -7.63 -10.96 1.23
CA PHE A 22 -7.91 -11.78 2.42
C PHE A 22 -7.47 -11.12 3.73
N GLY A 23 -6.31 -10.44 3.72
CA GLY A 23 -5.83 -9.65 4.85
C GLY A 23 -6.68 -8.40 5.13
N LEU A 24 -7.19 -7.73 4.09
CA LEU A 24 -8.06 -6.57 4.24
C LEU A 24 -9.40 -6.93 4.91
N GLU A 25 -10.00 -8.07 4.57
CA GLU A 25 -11.23 -8.56 5.21
C GLU A 25 -11.10 -8.70 6.73
N ARG A 26 -9.89 -9.03 7.21
CA ARG A 26 -9.58 -9.26 8.64
C ARG A 26 -8.99 -8.04 9.33
N SER A 27 -8.74 -6.96 8.60
CA SER A 27 -8.16 -5.74 9.17
C SER A 27 -9.15 -5.05 10.10
N GLU A 28 -8.73 -4.81 11.35
CA GLU A 28 -9.51 -4.12 12.38
C GLU A 28 -9.07 -2.65 12.59
N GLY A 29 -8.01 -2.21 11.90
CA GLY A 29 -7.49 -0.84 12.05
C GLY A 29 -8.27 0.21 11.25
N ASP A 30 -8.07 1.49 11.57
CA ASP A 30 -8.69 2.59 10.82
C ASP A 30 -8.09 2.75 9.41
N TYR A 31 -6.83 2.33 9.24
CA TYR A 31 -6.03 2.47 8.04
C TYR A 31 -5.32 1.16 7.69
N VAL A 32 -5.10 0.95 6.40
CA VAL A 32 -4.34 -0.19 5.86
C VAL A 32 -3.18 0.29 4.98
N CYS A 33 -2.05 -0.37 5.11
CA CYS A 33 -0.92 -0.34 4.18
C CYS A 33 -0.48 -1.78 3.92
N TRP A 34 0.08 -2.05 2.75
CA TRP A 34 0.56 -3.38 2.40
C TRP A 34 2.08 -3.38 2.26
N VAL A 35 2.71 -4.42 2.82
CA VAL A 35 4.15 -4.64 2.75
C VAL A 35 4.37 -6.03 2.15
N ASN A 36 5.17 -6.09 1.10
CA ASN A 36 5.48 -7.33 0.39
C ASN A 36 6.78 -7.96 0.90
N HIS A 37 7.02 -9.21 0.49
CA HIS A 37 8.22 -9.97 0.85
C HIS A 37 9.53 -9.38 0.25
N ASP A 38 9.41 -8.57 -0.81
CA ASP A 38 10.47 -7.84 -1.49
C ASP A 38 10.57 -6.38 -1.03
N ASN A 39 10.06 -6.07 0.16
CA ASN A 39 10.13 -4.74 0.75
C ASN A 39 10.98 -4.74 2.02
N LEU A 40 11.76 -3.67 2.19
CA LEU A 40 12.44 -3.32 3.43
C LEU A 40 11.85 -2.02 3.97
N ILE A 41 11.23 -2.06 5.14
CA ILE A 41 10.70 -0.86 5.81
C ILE A 41 11.69 -0.35 6.86
N TYR A 42 11.81 0.97 6.95
CA TYR A 42 12.63 1.63 7.98
C TYR A 42 11.81 1.85 9.26
N PRO A 43 12.46 2.07 10.42
CA PRO A 43 11.75 2.26 11.69
C PRO A 43 10.70 3.39 11.70
N ASP A 44 10.85 4.39 10.82
CA ASP A 44 9.91 5.51 10.70
C ASP A 44 8.74 5.26 9.73
N TYR A 45 8.63 4.09 9.11
CA TYR A 45 7.60 3.78 8.10
C TYR A 45 6.18 4.04 8.62
N LEU A 46 5.74 3.27 9.61
CA LEU A 46 4.40 3.44 10.21
C LEU A 46 4.22 4.82 10.85
N ARG A 47 5.27 5.34 11.51
CA ARG A 47 5.24 6.67 12.14
C ARG A 47 4.99 7.79 11.12
N SER A 48 5.50 7.64 9.90
CA SER A 48 5.31 8.62 8.83
C SER A 48 3.89 8.61 8.31
N HIS A 49 3.29 7.42 8.16
CA HIS A 49 1.87 7.33 7.84
C HIS A 49 0.98 7.92 8.93
N VAL A 50 1.24 7.62 10.20
CA VAL A 50 0.49 8.18 11.34
C VAL A 50 0.57 9.71 11.37
N ARG A 51 1.73 10.31 11.12
CA ARG A 51 1.89 11.76 11.06
C ARG A 51 1.05 12.40 9.95
N ASN A 52 0.98 11.77 8.78
CA ASN A 52 0.10 12.23 7.71
C ASN A 52 -1.37 12.18 8.14
N ILE A 53 -1.81 11.06 8.71
CA ILE A 53 -3.19 10.85 9.18
C ILE A 53 -3.57 11.87 10.26
N GLN A 54 -2.67 12.14 11.21
CA GLN A 54 -2.90 13.15 12.26
C GLN A 54 -3.00 14.57 11.69
N ARG A 55 -2.21 14.90 10.67
CA ARG A 55 -2.27 16.22 10.01
C ARG A 55 -3.53 16.37 9.16
N ARG A 56 -4.01 15.28 8.55
CA ARG A 56 -5.18 15.27 7.69
C ARG A 56 -5.95 13.96 7.85
N PRO A 57 -6.89 13.87 8.81
CA PRO A 57 -7.74 12.70 8.96
C PRO A 57 -8.52 12.41 7.67
N GLY A 58 -8.70 11.13 7.33
CA GLY A 58 -9.37 10.71 6.10
C GLY A 58 -8.55 10.92 4.82
N CYS A 59 -7.23 11.14 4.91
CA CYS A 59 -6.37 11.26 3.74
C CYS A 59 -5.96 9.91 3.12
N LEU A 60 -5.55 9.94 1.86
CA LEU A 60 -4.61 8.97 1.29
C LEU A 60 -3.19 9.35 1.73
N SER A 61 -2.64 8.58 2.64
CA SER A 61 -1.33 8.83 3.24
C SER A 61 -0.23 8.34 2.31
N VAL A 62 0.69 9.21 1.91
CA VAL A 62 1.77 8.89 0.97
C VAL A 62 3.13 9.14 1.63
N VAL A 63 4.07 8.22 1.41
CA VAL A 63 5.45 8.28 1.87
C VAL A 63 6.40 7.93 0.73
N ASP A 64 7.65 8.36 0.85
CA ASP A 64 8.65 8.01 -0.16
C ASP A 64 9.41 6.74 0.17
N ILE A 65 9.77 6.03 -0.88
CA ILE A 65 10.62 4.85 -0.84
C ILE A 65 11.72 4.97 -1.90
N GLN A 66 12.70 4.08 -1.83
CA GLN A 66 13.64 3.83 -2.91
C GLN A 66 13.20 2.60 -3.71
N LEU A 67 13.28 2.69 -5.03
CA LEU A 67 13.09 1.54 -5.90
C LEU A 67 14.46 1.05 -6.38
N TRP A 68 14.74 -0.22 -6.11
CA TRP A 68 15.85 -0.98 -6.67
C TRP A 68 15.27 -2.11 -7.52
N ARG A 69 16.04 -2.57 -8.49
CA ARG A 69 15.81 -3.88 -9.12
C ARG A 69 17.16 -4.52 -9.33
N GLU A 70 17.34 -5.71 -8.77
CA GLU A 70 18.64 -6.39 -8.73
C GLU A 70 19.72 -5.45 -8.16
N VAL A 71 20.70 -5.06 -8.98
CA VAL A 71 21.81 -4.16 -8.61
C VAL A 71 21.59 -2.71 -9.06
N ARG A 72 20.46 -2.41 -9.71
CA ARG A 72 20.20 -1.10 -10.31
C ARG A 72 19.25 -0.27 -9.47
N TYR A 73 19.69 0.93 -9.12
CA TYR A 73 18.84 1.94 -8.48
C TYR A 73 17.94 2.64 -9.51
N TYR A 74 16.64 2.64 -9.26
CA TYR A 74 15.61 3.30 -10.06
C TYR A 74 15.12 4.61 -9.42
N GLY A 75 15.76 5.12 -8.38
CA GLY A 75 15.37 6.41 -7.81
C GLY A 75 14.29 6.34 -6.74
N ARG A 76 13.80 7.53 -6.39
CA ARG A 76 12.78 7.75 -5.37
C ARG A 76 11.38 7.59 -5.96
N PHE A 77 10.48 6.97 -5.19
CA PHE A 77 9.05 6.83 -5.48
C PHE A 77 8.22 7.43 -4.33
N PRO A 78 7.00 7.95 -4.58
CA PRO A 78 6.36 8.07 -5.89
C PRO A 78 7.02 9.14 -6.77
N ARG A 79 7.05 8.91 -8.09
CA ARG A 79 7.49 9.91 -9.08
C ARG A 79 6.37 10.83 -9.55
N ALA A 80 5.13 10.39 -9.39
CA ALA A 80 3.90 11.13 -9.65
C ALA A 80 2.73 10.39 -8.97
N TYR A 81 1.64 11.09 -8.68
CA TYR A 81 0.42 10.50 -8.12
C TYR A 81 -0.43 9.87 -9.23
N ARG A 82 0.09 8.80 -9.83
CA ARG A 82 -0.65 8.00 -10.82
C ARG A 82 -0.11 6.57 -10.92
N CYS A 83 -0.92 5.67 -11.48
CA CYS A 83 -0.52 4.30 -11.82
C CYS A 83 0.85 4.24 -12.53
N SER A 84 1.64 3.23 -12.18
CA SER A 84 3.01 3.00 -12.67
C SER A 84 4.05 4.07 -12.26
N LYS A 85 3.66 5.09 -11.49
CA LYS A 85 4.56 6.10 -10.90
C LYS A 85 4.52 6.11 -9.38
N ILE A 86 3.78 5.18 -8.80
CA ILE A 86 3.71 4.88 -7.37
C ILE A 86 3.85 3.38 -7.18
N ASP A 87 4.31 3.00 -6.00
CA ASP A 87 4.42 1.64 -5.54
C ASP A 87 3.41 1.35 -4.42
N LEU A 88 3.01 0.10 -4.25
CA LEU A 88 2.15 -0.30 -3.15
C LEU A 88 2.72 0.08 -1.77
N LEU A 89 4.04 -0.01 -1.58
CA LEU A 89 4.69 0.34 -0.32
C LEU A 89 4.58 1.84 0.01
N CYS A 90 4.30 2.69 -0.98
CA CYS A 90 4.26 4.13 -0.81
C CYS A 90 3.02 4.66 -0.07
N TYR A 91 1.95 3.88 0.10
CA TYR A 91 0.70 4.47 0.57
C TYR A 91 -0.08 3.64 1.59
N ALA A 92 -0.87 4.37 2.37
CA ALA A 92 -1.88 3.84 3.28
C ALA A 92 -3.20 4.59 3.06
N LEU A 93 -4.33 3.92 3.18
CA LEU A 93 -5.66 4.50 3.05
C LEU A 93 -6.63 3.98 4.12
N PRO A 94 -7.76 4.66 4.36
CA PRO A 94 -8.77 4.17 5.30
C PRO A 94 -9.27 2.77 4.91
N VAL A 95 -9.45 1.89 5.89
CA VAL A 95 -9.87 0.50 5.65
C VAL A 95 -11.24 0.45 4.96
N GLU A 96 -12.20 1.26 5.40
CA GLU A 96 -13.52 1.32 4.79
C GLU A 96 -13.46 1.70 3.30
N ILE A 97 -12.60 2.66 2.94
CA ILE A 97 -12.42 3.06 1.54
C ILE A 97 -11.73 1.96 0.73
N ALA A 98 -10.77 1.25 1.31
CA ALA A 98 -10.15 0.10 0.64
C ALA A 98 -11.18 -1.01 0.36
N ARG A 99 -12.12 -1.25 1.29
CA ARG A 99 -13.23 -2.20 1.12
C ARG A 99 -14.22 -1.74 0.06
N ASP A 100 -14.65 -0.48 0.11
CA ASP A 100 -15.59 0.11 -0.87
C ASP A 100 -15.03 0.09 -2.30
N LEU A 101 -13.71 0.22 -2.46
CA LEU A 101 -13.00 0.14 -3.73
C LEU A 101 -12.67 -1.30 -4.17
N ASP A 102 -13.08 -2.31 -3.41
CA ASP A 102 -12.78 -3.73 -3.64
C ASP A 102 -11.27 -3.98 -3.87
N ALA A 103 -10.45 -3.40 -2.98
CA ALA A 103 -8.99 -3.43 -3.09
C ALA A 103 -8.47 -4.87 -3.19
N PHE A 104 -7.88 -5.19 -4.35
CA PHE A 104 -7.34 -6.52 -4.68
C PHE A 104 -8.37 -7.65 -4.77
N GLY A 105 -9.67 -7.33 -4.76
CA GLY A 105 -10.76 -8.29 -4.91
C GLY A 105 -10.86 -8.89 -6.31
N PRO A 106 -11.90 -9.69 -6.59
CA PRO A 106 -12.05 -10.46 -7.84
C PRO A 106 -11.80 -9.68 -9.15
N PRO A 107 -12.20 -8.41 -9.30
CA PRO A 107 -11.92 -7.62 -10.51
C PRO A 107 -10.44 -7.30 -10.74
N THR A 108 -9.62 -7.33 -9.69
CA THR A 108 -8.20 -6.93 -9.73
C THR A 108 -7.23 -8.01 -9.25
N GLU A 109 -7.73 -9.15 -8.77
CA GLU A 109 -6.92 -10.22 -8.19
C GLU A 109 -5.80 -10.71 -9.14
N ARG A 110 -6.04 -10.71 -10.45
CA ARG A 110 -5.07 -11.14 -11.49
C ARG A 110 -4.38 -9.98 -12.21
N LEU A 111 -4.65 -8.75 -11.81
CA LEU A 111 -4.11 -7.57 -12.47
C LEU A 111 -2.73 -7.23 -11.89
N TYR A 112 -1.72 -7.22 -12.75
CA TYR A 112 -0.35 -6.86 -12.35
C TYR A 112 -0.26 -5.44 -11.75
N ALA A 113 -0.99 -4.47 -12.33
CA ALA A 113 -1.01 -3.07 -11.88
C ALA A 113 -2.17 -2.75 -10.91
N ALA A 114 -2.63 -3.73 -10.12
CA ALA A 114 -3.75 -3.55 -9.20
C ALA A 114 -3.47 -2.44 -8.15
N ASP A 115 -2.25 -2.38 -7.65
CA ASP A 115 -1.77 -1.37 -6.71
C ASP A 115 -1.86 0.06 -7.27
N GLY A 116 -1.43 0.28 -8.52
CA GLY A 116 -1.51 1.56 -9.20
C GLY A 116 -2.94 1.98 -9.50
N ARG A 117 -3.81 1.02 -9.89
CA ARG A 117 -5.24 1.30 -10.12
C ARG A 117 -5.98 1.63 -8.83
N LEU A 118 -5.69 0.91 -7.75
CA LEU A 118 -6.25 1.19 -6.43
C LEU A 118 -5.86 2.60 -5.97
N PHE A 119 -4.60 2.97 -6.13
CA PHE A 119 -4.15 4.33 -5.83
C PHE A 119 -4.91 5.38 -6.65
N ASP A 120 -5.02 5.20 -7.96
CA ASP A 120 -5.74 6.13 -8.84
C ASP A 120 -7.21 6.28 -8.44
N ALA A 121 -7.87 5.18 -8.05
CA ALA A 121 -9.25 5.20 -7.58
C ALA A 121 -9.37 5.96 -6.24
N ALA A 122 -8.52 5.65 -5.27
CA ALA A 122 -8.51 6.31 -3.97
C ALA A 122 -8.17 7.81 -4.08
N ALA A 123 -7.20 8.18 -4.92
CA ALA A 123 -6.76 9.56 -5.10
C ALA A 123 -7.84 10.46 -5.74
N ARG A 124 -8.88 9.90 -6.36
CA ARG A 124 -10.02 10.66 -6.89
C ARG A 124 -11.01 11.09 -5.80
N ILE A 125 -11.06 10.37 -4.69
CA ILE A 125 -12.06 10.58 -3.63
C ILE A 125 -11.45 11.01 -2.30
N LEU A 126 -10.16 10.75 -2.09
CA LEU A 126 -9.44 11.13 -0.87
C LEU A 126 -8.41 12.22 -1.15
N PRO A 127 -8.24 13.18 -0.24
CA PRO A 127 -7.13 14.10 -0.34
C PRO A 127 -5.80 13.40 -0.05
N ILE A 128 -4.77 13.74 -0.84
CA ILE A 128 -3.42 13.21 -0.62
C ILE A 128 -2.71 14.01 0.47
N GLN A 129 -2.10 13.30 1.42
CA GLN A 129 -1.18 13.87 2.40
C GLN A 129 0.16 13.14 2.30
N HIS A 130 1.20 13.86 1.88
CA HIS A 130 2.51 13.29 1.58
C HIS A 130 3.56 13.72 2.60
N GLN A 131 4.34 12.77 3.10
CA GLN A 131 5.56 13.04 3.86
C GLN A 131 6.80 12.72 3.03
N HIS A 132 7.60 13.74 2.73
CA HIS A 132 8.76 13.66 1.85
C HIS A 132 10.02 12.96 2.43
N ARG A 133 9.85 11.95 3.30
CA ARG A 133 10.92 11.19 3.94
C ARG A 133 11.02 9.81 3.30
N ILE A 134 12.22 9.38 2.93
CA ILE A 134 12.46 7.99 2.50
C ILE A 134 12.31 7.08 3.74
N VAL A 135 11.38 6.14 3.67
CA VAL A 135 11.03 5.26 4.79
C VAL A 135 11.02 3.77 4.44
N GLY A 136 11.47 3.42 3.25
CA GLY A 136 11.61 2.03 2.85
C GLY A 136 12.24 1.87 1.47
N VAL A 137 12.39 0.61 1.09
CA VAL A 137 12.96 0.15 -0.17
C VAL A 137 12.07 -0.95 -0.74
N HIS A 138 11.82 -0.91 -2.03
CA HIS A 138 11.29 -2.02 -2.82
C HIS A 138 12.41 -2.52 -3.75
N PHE A 139 12.59 -3.84 -3.81
CA PHE A 139 13.59 -4.55 -4.63
C PHE A 139 13.04 -5.16 -5.92
#